data_AF-A0A4Y2U117-F1
#
_entry.id   AF-A0A4Y2U117-F1
#
_cell.length_a   1.000
_cell.length_b   1.000
_cell.length_c   1.000
_cell.angle_alpha   90.00
_cell.angle_beta   90.00
_cell.angle_gamma   90.00
#
_symmetry.space_group_name_H-M   'P 1'
#
loop_
_entity.id
_entity.type
_entity.pdbx_description
1 polymer ?
#
loop_
_entity_poly.entity_id
_entity_poly.type
_entity_poly.pdbx_seq_one_letter_code
_entity_poly.pdbx_strand_id
1 'polypeptide(L)'
;MTALCNTAIDNPCHQNPENIVDGMLQYLSSDTLCFRSSDPPSLAELQKEKWDPFLKWFENRYHVKINISEDVSTNPVPDETVHQLRKHLLSYSQWCLI
;
A
#
# COMPACT_ATOMS: atom_id res chain seq x y z
N MET A 1 -8.63 18.23 -10.50
CA MET A 1 -7.66 17.66 -11.47
C MET A 1 -6.48 18.60 -11.71
N THR A 2 -6.71 19.91 -11.91
CA THR A 2 -5.64 20.90 -12.17
C THR A 2 -4.51 20.90 -11.15
N ALA A 3 -4.81 20.80 -9.84
CA ALA A 3 -3.78 20.79 -8.81
C ALA A 3 -2.81 19.59 -8.93
N LEU A 4 -3.32 18.38 -9.20
CA LEU A 4 -2.47 17.19 -9.40
C LEU A 4 -1.61 17.33 -10.68
N CYS A 5 -2.21 17.82 -11.77
CA CYS A 5 -1.47 18.07 -13.00
C CYS A 5 -0.36 19.10 -12.81
N ASN A 6 -0.64 20.19 -12.08
CA ASN A 6 0.37 21.20 -11.77
C ASN A 6 1.48 20.63 -10.90
N THR A 7 1.17 19.83 -9.86
CA THR A 7 2.19 19.15 -9.05
C THR A 7 3.08 18.22 -9.89
N ALA A 8 2.49 17.49 -10.85
CA ALA A 8 3.24 16.58 -11.71
C ALA A 8 4.16 17.32 -12.69
N ILE A 9 3.71 18.46 -13.22
CA ILE A 9 4.48 19.31 -14.13
C ILE A 9 5.59 20.04 -13.39
N ASP A 10 5.22 20.74 -12.32
CA ASP A 10 6.11 21.67 -11.62
C ASP A 10 7.13 20.92 -10.74
N ASN A 11 6.76 19.74 -10.25
CA ASN A 11 7.56 18.91 -9.33
C ASN A 11 8.32 19.77 -8.30
N PRO A 12 7.62 20.57 -7.48
CA PRO A 12 8.24 21.61 -6.66
C PRO A 12 9.23 21.07 -5.62
N CYS A 13 9.08 19.79 -5.25
CA CYS A 13 9.95 19.10 -4.32
C CYS A 13 11.09 18.33 -5.01
N HIS A 14 11.24 18.47 -6.33
CA HIS A 14 12.22 17.75 -7.16
C HIS A 14 12.27 16.24 -6.88
N GLN A 15 11.11 15.63 -6.65
CA GLN A 15 11.03 14.20 -6.37
C GLN A 15 11.33 13.40 -7.63
N ASN A 16 12.12 12.35 -7.49
CA ASN A 16 12.28 11.33 -8.51
C ASN A 16 11.29 10.17 -8.24
N PRO A 17 10.98 9.34 -9.25
CA PRO A 17 10.05 8.22 -9.09
C PRO A 17 10.41 7.28 -7.92
N GLU A 18 11.69 7.07 -7.68
CA GLU A 18 12.24 6.18 -6.66
C GLU A 18 11.90 6.66 -5.26
N ASN A 19 12.10 7.94 -4.97
CA ASN A 19 11.75 8.56 -3.70
C ASN A 19 10.23 8.53 -3.47
N ILE A 20 9.44 8.71 -4.52
CA ILE A 20 7.97 8.63 -4.44
C ILE A 20 7.54 7.20 -4.11
N VAL A 21 8.07 6.22 -4.84
CA VAL A 21 7.76 4.80 -4.62
C VAL A 21 8.21 4.35 -3.22
N ASP A 22 9.38 4.78 -2.76
CA ASP A 22 9.84 4.53 -1.38
C ASP A 22 8.89 5.15 -0.36
N GLY A 23 8.44 6.38 -0.64
CA GLY A 23 7.44 7.09 0.15
C GLY A 23 6.05 6.44 0.14
N MET A 24 5.71 5.67 -0.89
CA MET A 24 4.47 4.88 -0.94
C MET A 24 4.62 3.57 -0.16
N LEU A 25 5.73 2.86 -0.36
CA LEU A 25 5.96 1.53 0.23
C LEU A 25 6.12 1.57 1.75
N GLN A 26 6.59 2.68 2.33
CA GLN A 26 6.61 2.86 3.79
C GLN A 26 5.21 2.73 4.44
N TYR A 27 4.12 3.02 3.72
CA TYR A 27 2.77 2.87 4.27
C TYR A 27 2.30 1.42 4.30
N LEU A 28 2.92 0.53 3.51
CA LEU A 28 2.48 -0.86 3.40
C LEU A 28 2.60 -1.61 4.74
N SER A 29 3.63 -1.31 5.53
CA SER A 29 3.83 -1.91 6.87
C SER A 29 2.86 -1.40 7.92
N SER A 30 2.16 -0.29 7.66
CA SER A 30 1.20 0.34 8.56
C SER A 30 -0.18 0.47 7.91
N ASP A 31 -0.46 -0.28 6.85
CA ASP A 31 -1.68 -0.13 6.07
C ASP A 31 -2.90 -0.58 6.89
N THR A 32 -3.96 0.21 6.87
CA THR A 32 -5.20 -0.05 7.62
C THR A 32 -5.76 -1.45 7.39
N LEU A 33 -5.65 -2.01 6.18
CA LEU A 33 -6.18 -3.34 5.87
C LEU A 33 -5.37 -4.46 6.54
N CYS A 34 -4.12 -4.18 6.90
CA CYS A 34 -3.20 -5.12 7.54
C CYS A 34 -3.35 -5.15 9.07
N PHE A 35 -4.11 -4.24 9.67
CA PHE A 35 -4.34 -4.16 11.12
C PHE A 35 -5.82 -4.31 11.45
N ARG A 36 -6.20 -5.39 12.13
CA ARG A 36 -7.58 -5.72 12.45
C ARG A 36 -7.87 -5.53 13.93
N SER A 37 -9.09 -5.14 14.22
CA SER A 37 -9.57 -5.13 15.60
C SER A 37 -10.01 -6.52 16.00
N SER A 38 -9.60 -6.99 17.18
CA SER A 38 -10.11 -8.23 17.77
C SER A 38 -11.43 -8.03 18.54
N ASP A 39 -11.77 -6.78 18.90
CA ASP A 39 -12.96 -6.42 19.70
C ASP A 39 -13.55 -5.08 19.21
N PRO A 40 -14.89 -4.91 19.11
CA PRO A 40 -15.94 -5.93 19.25
C PRO A 40 -15.91 -7.01 18.15
N PRO A 41 -16.35 -8.26 18.43
CA PRO A 41 -16.38 -9.33 17.43
C PRO A 41 -17.14 -8.97 16.15
N SER A 42 -18.20 -8.17 16.27
CA SER A 42 -18.97 -7.68 15.13
C SER A 42 -18.15 -6.80 14.18
N LEU A 43 -17.20 -6.02 14.71
CA LEU A 43 -16.28 -5.23 13.90
C LEU A 43 -15.24 -6.13 13.24
N ALA A 44 -14.68 -7.10 13.97
CA ALA A 44 -13.72 -8.06 13.43
C ALA A 44 -14.30 -8.85 12.24
N GLU A 45 -15.54 -9.34 12.39
CA GLU A 45 -16.27 -10.05 11.33
C GLU A 45 -16.54 -9.15 10.12
N LEU A 46 -17.00 -7.91 10.34
CA LEU A 46 -17.25 -6.96 9.26
C LEU A 46 -15.97 -6.59 8.51
N GLN A 47 -14.88 -6.33 9.23
CA GLN A 47 -13.58 -6.07 8.63
C GLN A 47 -13.16 -7.28 7.78
N LYS A 48 -13.26 -8.50 8.31
CA LYS A 48 -12.91 -9.72 7.57
C LYS A 48 -13.73 -9.86 6.29
N GLU A 49 -15.06 -9.76 6.40
CA GLU A 49 -15.98 -9.90 5.26
C GLU A 49 -15.68 -8.88 4.16
N LYS A 50 -15.41 -7.62 4.53
CA LYS A 50 -15.22 -6.53 3.57
C LYS A 50 -13.81 -6.42 3.04
N TRP A 51 -12.78 -6.65 3.85
CA TRP A 51 -11.39 -6.33 3.50
C TRP A 51 -10.60 -7.54 2.97
N ASP A 52 -10.91 -8.77 3.40
CA ASP A 52 -10.20 -9.97 2.91
C ASP A 52 -10.32 -10.15 1.38
N PRO A 53 -11.46 -9.85 0.73
CA PRO A 53 -11.55 -9.90 -0.72
C PRO A 53 -10.58 -8.95 -1.42
N PHE A 54 -10.35 -7.76 -0.86
CA PHE A 54 -9.39 -6.79 -1.42
C PHE A 54 -7.96 -7.25 -1.24
N LEU A 55 -7.60 -7.74 -0.05
CA LEU A 55 -6.27 -8.30 0.20
C LEU A 55 -6.00 -9.50 -0.70
N LYS A 56 -6.96 -10.41 -0.85
CA LYS A 56 -6.85 -11.56 -1.74
C LYS A 56 -6.72 -11.14 -3.21
N TRP A 57 -7.49 -10.14 -3.65
CA TRP A 57 -7.34 -9.58 -4.98
C TRP A 57 -5.94 -8.99 -5.17
N PHE A 58 -5.44 -8.23 -4.20
CA PHE A 58 -4.12 -7.60 -4.24
C PHE A 58 -3.00 -8.62 -4.31
N GLU A 59 -3.00 -9.64 -3.44
CA GLU A 59 -2.06 -10.74 -3.47
C GLU A 59 -2.04 -11.45 -4.82
N ASN A 60 -3.22 -11.72 -5.40
CA ASN A 60 -3.33 -12.38 -6.70
C ASN A 60 -2.87 -11.48 -7.85
N ARG A 61 -3.20 -10.19 -7.81
CA ARG A 61 -2.93 -9.21 -8.87
C ARG A 61 -1.44 -8.91 -9.00
N TYR A 62 -0.74 -8.87 -7.88
CA TYR A 62 0.67 -8.51 -7.78
C TYR A 62 1.59 -9.69 -7.47
N HIS A 63 1.02 -10.88 -7.25
CA HIS A 63 1.75 -12.10 -6.86
C HIS A 63 2.60 -11.91 -5.60
N VAL A 64 2.02 -11.28 -4.58
CA VAL A 64 2.68 -10.94 -3.32
C VAL A 64 1.95 -11.53 -2.12
N LYS A 65 2.56 -11.41 -0.93
CA LYS A 65 1.96 -11.79 0.34
C LYS A 65 1.83 -10.62 1.30
N ILE A 66 0.66 -10.51 1.93
CA ILE A 66 0.36 -9.50 2.93
C ILE A 66 0.05 -10.18 4.25
N ASN A 67 0.78 -9.79 5.29
CA ASN A 67 0.53 -10.27 6.64
C ASN A 67 -0.58 -9.42 7.27
N ILE A 68 -1.41 -10.05 8.10
CA ILE A 68 -2.45 -9.36 8.87
C ILE A 68 -2.09 -9.49 10.35
N SER A 69 -2.14 -8.37 11.08
CA SER A 69 -1.92 -8.30 12.52
C SER A 69 -3.20 -7.87 13.24
N GLU A 70 -3.40 -8.40 14.44
CA GLU A 70 -4.42 -7.94 15.40
C GLU A 70 -3.80 -7.08 16.52
N ASP A 71 -2.47 -6.99 16.54
CA ASP A 71 -1.71 -6.21 17.51
C ASP A 71 -1.23 -4.90 16.87
N VAL A 72 -1.08 -3.86 17.70
CA VAL A 72 -0.58 -2.53 17.32
C VAL A 72 0.93 -2.57 17.01
N SER A 73 1.60 -3.67 17.33
CA SER A 73 3.02 -3.89 17.02
C SER A 73 3.31 -3.93 15.52
N THR A 74 4.58 -3.77 15.15
CA THR A 74 4.99 -3.76 13.74
C THR A 74 4.69 -5.09 13.06
N ASN A 75 3.92 -5.04 11.99
CA ASN A 75 3.65 -6.17 11.14
C ASN A 75 4.67 -6.17 9.98
N PRO A 76 5.69 -7.05 9.99
CA PRO A 76 6.71 -7.04 8.96
C PRO A 76 6.11 -7.47 7.62
N VAL A 77 6.24 -6.62 6.61
CA VAL A 77 5.92 -6.98 5.22
C VAL A 77 7.08 -7.81 4.67
N PRO A 78 6.83 -8.92 3.97
CA PRO A 78 7.91 -9.70 3.36
C PRO A 78 8.75 -8.86 2.38
N ASP A 79 10.07 -8.98 2.43
CA ASP A 79 10.98 -8.25 1.54
C ASP A 79 10.66 -8.50 0.06
N GLU A 80 10.25 -9.74 -0.28
CA GLU A 80 9.82 -10.10 -1.63
C GLU A 80 8.59 -9.28 -2.07
N THR A 81 7.63 -9.07 -1.18
CA THR A 81 6.45 -8.24 -1.45
C THR A 81 6.86 -6.81 -1.74
N VAL A 82 7.73 -6.23 -0.91
CA VAL A 82 8.25 -4.86 -1.11
C VAL A 82 8.99 -4.77 -2.44
N HIS A 83 9.82 -5.77 -2.76
CA HIS A 83 10.58 -5.81 -4.01
C HIS A 83 9.67 -5.87 -5.25
N GLN A 84 8.70 -6.78 -5.27
CA GLN A 84 7.76 -6.92 -6.39
C GLN A 84 6.91 -5.66 -6.59
N LEU A 85 6.41 -5.08 -5.50
CA LEU A 85 5.62 -3.84 -5.59
C LEU A 85 6.48 -2.66 -6.03
N ARG A 86 7.71 -2.53 -5.53
CA ARG A 86 8.65 -1.50 -5.99
C ARG A 86 8.87 -1.61 -7.49
N LYS A 87 9.20 -2.81 -7.98
CA LYS A 87 9.41 -3.07 -9.40
C LYS A 87 8.17 -2.73 -10.22
N HIS A 88 6.98 -3.08 -9.73
CA HIS A 88 5.73 -2.77 -10.41
C HIS A 88 5.46 -1.26 -10.46
N LEU A 89 5.60 -0.56 -9.33
CA LEU A 89 5.35 0.88 -9.25
C LEU A 89 6.32 1.69 -10.10
N LEU A 90 7.60 1.30 -10.14
CA LEU A 90 8.61 1.92 -10.99
C LEU A 90 8.39 1.66 -12.50
N SER A 91 7.51 0.73 -12.88
CA SER A 91 7.15 0.54 -14.29
C SER A 91 6.17 1.60 -14.81
N TYR A 92 5.56 2.38 -13.91
CA TYR A 92 4.66 3.47 -14.28
C TYR A 92 5.42 4.74 -14.69
N SER A 93 4.78 5.56 -15.52
CA SER A 93 5.29 6.90 -15.82
C SER A 93 5.20 7.80 -14.59
N GLN A 94 6.06 8.82 -14.51
CA GLN A 94 6.06 9.80 -13.42
C GLN A 94 4.68 10.43 -13.16
N TRP A 95 3.88 10.65 -14.21
CA TRP A 95 2.52 11.19 -14.11
C TRP A 95 1.54 10.31 -13.33
N CYS A 96 1.79 9.00 -13.28
CA CYS A 96 0.96 8.06 -12.53
C CYS A 96 1.36 7.95 -11.05
N LEU A 97 2.50 8.54 -10.67
CA LEU A 97 3.04 8.48 -9.31
C LEU A 97 2.73 9.76 -8.49
N ILE A 98 2.09 10.76 -9.09
CA ILE A 98 1.74 12.06 -8.48
C ILE A 98 0.25 12.12 -8.16
#